data_AF-A0A2W7QXL0-F1
#
_entry.id   AF-A0A2W7QXL0-F1
#
_cell.length_a   1.000
_cell.length_b   1.000
_cell.length_c   1.000
_cell.angle_alpha   90.00
_cell.angle_beta   90.00
_cell.angle_gamma   90.00
#
_symmetry.space_group_name_H-M   'P 1'
#
loop_
_entity.id
_entity.type
_entity.pdbx_description
1 polymer ?
#
loop_
_entity_poly.entity_id
_entity_poly.type
_entity_poly.pdbx_seq_one_letter_code
_entity_poly.pdbx_strand_id
1 'polypeptide(L)'
;MENDEQLEKFFAQMKKQDEQLETPAFPEVKTRKFGFWIPAGIAASMSLAFLFVQEPTPVESVSPEVVIITLQEDEHQNQQFTIEESTFLDTWESPTASLLTEY
;
A
#
# COMPACT_ATOMS: atom_id res chain seq x y z
N MET A 1 70.02 31.89 18.44
CA MET A 1 70.67 32.64 17.34
C MET A 1 71.29 31.67 16.33
N GLU A 2 72.43 31.01 16.57
CA GLU A 2 73.01 30.05 15.58
C GLU A 2 72.10 28.85 15.25
N ASN A 3 71.37 28.32 16.24
CA ASN A 3 70.48 27.18 16.04
C ASN A 3 69.27 27.55 15.16
N ASP A 4 68.79 28.80 15.25
CA ASP A 4 67.65 29.29 14.48
C ASP A 4 68.02 29.47 13.00
N GLU A 5 69.23 29.94 12.71
CA GLU A 5 69.74 30.07 11.34
C GLU A 5 69.98 28.71 10.66
N GLN A 6 70.40 27.69 11.42
CA GLN A 6 70.55 26.33 10.90
C GLN A 6 69.19 25.72 10.59
N LEU A 7 68.21 25.95 11.46
CA LEU A 7 66.83 25.52 11.26
C LEU A 7 66.23 26.15 10.00
N GLU A 8 66.45 27.46 9.81
CA GLU A 8 65.94 28.20 8.66
C GLU A 8 66.53 27.67 7.35
N LYS A 9 67.83 27.37 7.32
CA LYS A 9 68.49 26.75 6.16
C LYS A 9 67.96 25.35 5.87
N PHE A 10 67.70 24.56 6.90
CA PHE A 10 67.13 23.23 6.77
C PHE A 10 65.73 23.27 6.12
N PHE A 11 64.84 24.14 6.60
CA PHE A 11 63.51 24.31 6.02
C PHE A 11 63.54 24.92 4.62
N ALA A 12 64.47 25.84 4.35
CA ALA A 12 64.67 26.39 3.01
C ALA A 12 65.11 25.31 2.01
N GLN A 13 65.97 24.38 2.41
CA GLN A 13 66.39 23.27 1.57
C GLN A 13 65.26 22.27 1.34
N MET A 14 64.52 21.92 2.40
CA MET A 14 63.38 21.01 2.30
C MET A 14 62.30 21.56 1.35
N LYS A 15 61.98 22.86 1.45
CA LYS A 15 61.02 23.52 0.57
C LYS A 15 61.46 23.47 -0.90
N LYS A 16 62.75 23.70 -1.18
CA LYS A 16 63.29 23.59 -2.55
C LYS A 16 63.17 22.19 -3.13
N GLN A 17 63.26 21.15 -2.29
CA GLN A 17 63.09 19.77 -2.73
C GLN A 17 61.62 19.45 -3.01
N ASP A 18 60.72 19.95 -2.16
CA ASP A 18 59.27 19.77 -2.33
C ASP A 18 58.75 20.46 -3.60
N GLU A 19 59.29 21.65 -3.93
CA GLU A 19 58.99 22.38 -5.17
C GLU A 19 59.34 21.60 -6.46
N GLN A 20 60.24 20.62 -6.38
CA GLN A 20 60.63 19.77 -7.51
C GLN A 20 59.77 18.50 -7.63
N LEU A 21 58.95 18.18 -6.64
CA LEU A 21 58.07 17.03 -6.67
C LEU A 21 56.79 17.39 -7.43
N GLU A 22 56.51 16.70 -8.53
CA GLU A 22 55.22 16.82 -9.20
C GLU A 22 54.12 16.25 -8.29
N THR A 23 53.11 17.06 -7.99
CA THR A 23 51.95 16.60 -7.23
C THR A 23 51.15 15.61 -8.09
N PRO A 24 50.94 14.36 -7.66
CA PRO A 24 50.20 13.39 -8.47
C PRO A 24 48.75 13.85 -8.63
N ALA A 25 48.26 13.84 -9.86
CA ALA A 25 46.86 14.13 -10.14
C ALA A 25 45.97 13.00 -9.59
N PHE A 26 44.87 13.38 -8.94
CA PHE A 26 43.82 12.42 -8.60
C PHE A 26 43.24 11.81 -9.88
N PRO A 27 43.03 10.47 -9.94
CA PRO A 27 42.43 9.86 -11.12
C PRO A 27 40.98 10.32 -11.29
N GLU A 28 40.66 10.89 -12.45
CA GLU A 28 39.29 11.24 -12.80
C GLU A 28 38.45 9.98 -12.99
N VAL A 29 37.42 9.81 -12.16
CA VAL A 29 36.43 8.74 -12.34
C VAL A 29 35.36 9.19 -13.35
N LYS A 30 35.23 8.46 -14.45
CA LYS A 30 34.15 8.71 -15.42
C LYS A 30 32.83 8.19 -14.85
N THR A 31 32.06 9.08 -14.21
CA THR A 31 30.68 8.77 -13.82
C THR A 31 29.80 8.74 -15.06
N ARG A 32 29.14 7.61 -15.35
CA ARG A 32 28.12 7.53 -16.40
C ARG A 32 26.93 8.39 -15.99
N LYS A 33 26.78 9.57 -16.60
CA LYS A 33 25.58 10.38 -16.43
C LYS A 33 24.41 9.64 -17.10
N PHE A 34 23.44 9.21 -16.32
CA PHE A 34 22.20 8.69 -16.86
C PHE A 34 21.48 9.86 -17.56
N GLY A 35 21.31 9.77 -18.87
CA GLY A 35 20.60 10.79 -19.65
C GLY A 35 19.12 10.85 -19.25
N PHE A 36 18.44 11.93 -19.63
CA PHE A 36 17.02 12.17 -19.35
C PHE A 36 16.07 11.07 -19.86
N TRP A 37 16.57 10.15 -20.68
CA TRP A 37 15.85 8.99 -21.20
C TRP A 37 15.35 8.01 -20.13
N ILE A 38 16.11 7.81 -19.05
CA ILE A 38 15.66 6.91 -17.97
C ILE A 38 14.42 7.46 -17.25
N PRO A 39 14.44 8.70 -16.71
CA PRO A 39 13.26 9.26 -16.07
C PRO A 39 12.09 9.43 -17.07
N ALA A 40 12.37 9.76 -18.33
CA ALA A 40 11.32 9.81 -19.36
C ALA A 40 10.67 8.44 -19.62
N GLY A 41 11.47 7.36 -19.68
CA GLY A 41 10.97 6.00 -19.85
C GLY A 41 10.09 5.53 -18.69
N ILE A 42 10.46 5.89 -17.46
CA ILE A 42 9.66 5.58 -16.26
C ILE A 42 8.31 6.31 -16.29
N ALA A 43 8.31 7.61 -16.63
CA ALA A 43 7.07 8.37 -16.72
C ALA A 43 6.12 7.81 -17.81
N ALA A 44 6.67 7.40 -18.96
CA ALA A 44 5.92 6.80 -20.04
C ALA A 44 5.33 5.43 -19.65
N SER A 45 6.10 4.58 -18.96
CA SER A 45 5.62 3.26 -18.52
C SER A 45 4.52 3.39 -17.47
N MET A 46 4.65 4.31 -16.52
CA MET A 46 3.61 4.59 -15.52
C MET A 46 2.33 5.12 -16.17
N SER A 47 2.46 6.02 -17.14
CA SER A 47 1.31 6.58 -17.87
C SER A 47 0.57 5.50 -18.66
N LEU A 48 1.30 4.57 -19.29
CA LEU A 48 0.70 3.43 -19.97
C LEU A 48 0.01 2.47 -19.01
N ALA A 49 0.65 2.14 -17.88
CA ALA A 49 0.06 1.27 -16.87
C ALA A 49 -1.26 1.84 -16.31
N PHE A 50 -1.34 3.16 -16.15
CA PHE A 50 -2.56 3.84 -15.69
C PHE A 50 -3.75 3.61 -16.62
N LEU A 51 -3.54 3.51 -17.95
CA LEU A 51 -4.61 3.25 -18.91
C LEU A 51 -5.24 1.85 -18.76
N PHE A 52 -4.56 0.92 -18.09
CA PHE A 52 -5.04 -0.46 -17.88
C PHE A 52 -5.56 -0.71 -16.47
N VAL A 53 -5.58 0.29 -15.59
CA VAL A 53 -6.20 0.17 -14.26
C VAL A 53 -7.71 0.24 -14.43
N GLN A 54 -8.38 -0.90 -14.22
CA GLN A 54 -9.84 -0.97 -14.16
C GLN A 54 -10.29 -0.92 -12.70
N GLU A 55 -11.35 -0.15 -12.44
CA GLU A 55 -12.02 -0.22 -11.14
C GLU A 55 -12.64 -1.62 -11.00
N PRO A 56 -12.44 -2.31 -9.87
CA PRO A 56 -13.14 -3.57 -9.63
C PRO A 56 -14.63 -3.28 -9.60
N THR A 57 -15.38 -3.93 -10.49
CA THR A 57 -16.85 -3.87 -10.45
C THR A 57 -17.30 -4.42 -9.10
N PRO A 58 -18.12 -3.68 -8.33
CA PRO A 58 -18.70 -4.22 -7.11
C PRO A 58 -19.52 -5.46 -7.50
N VAL A 59 -19.16 -6.61 -6.92
CA VAL A 59 -19.97 -7.81 -7.03
C VAL A 59 -21.20 -7.55 -6.19
N GLU A 60 -22.35 -7.42 -6.83
CA GLU A 60 -23.63 -7.35 -6.13
C GLU A 60 -23.80 -8.65 -5.36
N SER A 61 -23.80 -8.56 -4.03
CA SER A 61 -24.05 -9.70 -3.16
C SER A 61 -25.49 -10.14 -3.42
N VAL A 62 -25.67 -11.34 -3.97
CA VAL A 62 -27.00 -11.96 -4.10
C VAL A 62 -27.61 -11.98 -2.70
N SER A 63 -28.79 -11.35 -2.54
CA SER A 63 -29.50 -11.38 -1.26
C SER A 63 -29.75 -12.84 -0.88
N PRO A 64 -29.42 -13.29 0.35
CA PRO A 64 -29.68 -14.66 0.74
C PRO A 64 -31.17 -14.95 0.64
N GLU A 65 -31.52 -16.04 -0.02
CA GLU A 65 -32.88 -16.56 -0.06
C GLU A 65 -33.27 -17.03 1.35
N VAL A 66 -34.35 -16.47 1.90
CA VAL A 66 -34.86 -16.78 3.23
C VAL A 66 -36.18 -17.53 3.08
N VAL A 67 -36.27 -18.69 3.74
CA VAL A 67 -37.52 -19.46 3.85
C VAL A 67 -38.20 -19.11 5.18
N ILE A 68 -39.40 -18.56 5.12
CA ILE A 68 -40.20 -18.20 6.29
C ILE A 68 -41.26 -19.28 6.49
N ILE A 69 -41.27 -19.91 7.66
CA ILE A 69 -42.27 -20.93 8.04
C ILE A 69 -43.12 -20.33 9.16
N THR A 70 -44.40 -20.11 8.90
CA THR A 70 -45.36 -19.57 9.87
C THR A 70 -46.43 -20.60 10.22
N LEU A 71 -46.86 -20.61 11.48
CA LEU A 71 -48.03 -21.35 11.95
C LEU A 71 -49.16 -20.35 12.14
N GLN A 72 -50.26 -20.53 11.40
CA GLN A 72 -51.44 -19.66 11.45
C GLN A 72 -52.69 -20.47 11.77
N GLU A 73 -53.64 -19.87 12.48
CA GLU A 73 -54.96 -20.44 12.74
C GLU A 73 -55.94 -19.94 11.68
N ASP A 74 -56.72 -20.85 11.07
CA ASP A 74 -57.71 -20.52 10.06
C ASP A 74 -59.05 -20.05 10.68
N GLU A 75 -60.01 -19.60 9.85
CA GLU A 75 -61.35 -19.17 10.29
C GLU A 75 -62.16 -20.27 11.02
N HIS A 76 -61.68 -21.51 10.98
CA HIS A 76 -62.27 -22.69 11.57
C HIS A 76 -61.46 -23.26 12.74
N GLN A 77 -60.53 -22.48 13.30
CA GLN A 77 -59.68 -22.85 14.43
C GLN A 77 -58.73 -24.04 14.17
N ASN A 78 -58.42 -24.32 12.91
CA ASN A 78 -57.40 -25.30 12.55
C ASN A 78 -56.05 -24.62 12.37
N GLN A 79 -55.01 -25.29 12.84
CA GLN A 79 -53.64 -24.85 12.64
C GLN A 79 -53.13 -25.28 11.26
N GLN A 80 -52.58 -24.34 10.50
CA GLN A 80 -51.95 -24.58 9.21
C GLN A 80 -50.56 -23.95 9.13
N PHE A 81 -49.65 -24.60 8.40
CA PHE A 81 -48.32 -24.06 8.10
C PHE A 81 -48.34 -23.32 6.75
N THR A 82 -47.83 -22.09 6.75
CA THR A 82 -47.59 -21.30 5.54
C THR A 82 -46.09 -21.15 5.33
N ILE A 83 -45.62 -21.47 4.11
CA ILE A 83 -44.21 -21.40 3.72
C ILE A 83 -44.07 -20.34 2.65
N GLU A 84 -43.20 -19.36 2.88
CA GLU A 84 -42.95 -18.25 1.97
C GLU A 84 -41.45 -18.13 1.66
N GLU A 85 -41.11 -17.97 0.39
CA GLU A 85 -39.75 -17.70 -0.09
C GLU A 85 -39.61 -16.19 -0.30
N SER A 86 -38.71 -15.54 0.45
CA SER A 86 -38.47 -14.10 0.38
C SER A 86 -36.98 -13.79 0.40
N THR A 87 -36.59 -12.64 -0.15
CA THR A 87 -35.22 -12.13 -0.10
C THR A 87 -35.01 -11.15 1.07
N PHE A 88 -36.05 -10.94 1.89
CA PHE A 88 -36.07 -9.94 2.95
C PHE A 88 -37.00 -10.34 4.10
N LEU A 89 -36.54 -10.12 5.34
CA LEU A 89 -37.30 -10.29 6.57
C LEU A 89 -37.02 -9.08 7.48
N ASP A 90 -38.04 -8.25 7.70
CA ASP A 90 -37.91 -6.95 8.39
C ASP A 90 -37.50 -7.10 9.88
N THR A 91 -37.98 -8.12 10.59
CA THR A 91 -37.68 -8.32 12.01
C THR A 91 -37.85 -9.79 12.40
N TRP A 92 -36.82 -10.38 13.03
CA TRP A 92 -36.89 -11.73 13.60
C TRP A 92 -37.45 -11.64 15.02
N GLU A 93 -38.76 -11.43 15.16
CA GLU A 93 -39.42 -11.67 16.44
C GLU A 93 -39.97 -13.09 16.46
N SER A 94 -39.60 -13.82 17.51
CA SER A 94 -40.05 -15.19 17.75
C SER A 94 -41.57 -15.20 17.98
N PRO A 95 -42.37 -15.87 17.12
CA PRO A 95 -43.82 -16.03 17.34
C PRO A 95 -44.14 -16.79 18.65
N THR A 96 -43.14 -17.40 19.27
CA THR A 96 -43.26 -18.27 20.44
C THR A 96 -43.58 -17.51 21.74
N ALA A 97 -43.57 -16.18 21.75
CA ALA A 97 -43.92 -15.41 22.95
C ALA A 97 -45.39 -15.63 23.42
N SER A 98 -46.30 -15.95 22.50
CA SER A 98 -47.71 -16.24 22.82
C SER A 98 -47.99 -17.67 23.28
N LEU A 99 -47.09 -18.64 23.02
CA LEU A 99 -47.35 -20.06 23.36
C LEU A 99 -46.92 -20.44 24.80
N LEU A 100 -46.18 -19.57 25.48
CA LEU A 100 -45.65 -19.83 26.83
C LEU A 100 -46.49 -19.18 27.95
N THR A 101 -47.64 -18.56 27.61
CA THR A 101 -48.45 -17.77 28.56
C THR A 101 -49.76 -18.44 29.02
N GLU A 102 -50.08 -19.64 28.56
CA GLU A 102 -51.22 -20.41 29.10
C GLU A 102 -50.73 -21.53 30.05
N TYR A 103 -50.91 -21.30 31.35
CA TYR A 103 -50.83 -22.29 32.43
C TYR A 103 -52.21 -22.46 33.06
#